data_AF-A0A8T3S5Q8-F1
#
_entry.id   AF-A0A8T3S5Q8-F1
#
_cell.length_a   1.000
_cell.length_b   1.000
_cell.length_c   1.000
_cell.angle_alpha   90.00
_cell.angle_beta   90.00
_cell.angle_gamma   90.00
#
_symmetry.space_group_name_H-M   'P 1'
#
loop_
_entity.id
_entity.type
_entity.pdbx_description
1 polymer ?
#
loop_
_entity_poly.entity_id
_entity_poly.type
_entity_poly.pdbx_seq_one_letter_code
_entity_poly.pdbx_strand_id
1 'polypeptide(L)'
;MAVATQPAVSLIYGVMFAAAVQNIALLRTSGLATIVAATLFRIAIWFVNIIVLAVPLGRPWFAMGPPIPPFIYHANFFGPPLGLYFASRLSFSARSA
;
A
#
# COMPACT_ATOMS: atom_id res chain seq x y z
N MET A 1 -17.69 15.99 -2.10
CA MET A 1 -17.70 14.69 -1.39
C MET A 1 -16.53 13.76 -1.78
N ALA A 2 -15.32 14.29 -2.05
CA ALA A 2 -14.15 13.48 -2.46
C ALA A 2 -13.15 13.20 -1.31
N VAL A 3 -13.30 13.88 -0.17
CA VAL A 3 -12.32 13.85 0.93
C VAL A 3 -12.43 12.59 1.80
N ALA A 4 -13.62 11.98 1.87
CA ALA A 4 -13.85 10.79 2.71
C ALA A 4 -13.58 9.45 2.01
N THR A 5 -13.58 9.41 0.67
CA THR A 5 -13.39 8.16 -0.08
C THR A 5 -11.94 7.71 -0.10
N GLN A 6 -10.98 8.62 -0.20
CA GLN A 6 -9.55 8.30 -0.15
C GLN A 6 -9.10 7.63 1.16
N PRO A 7 -9.45 8.15 2.37
CA PRO A 7 -9.06 7.50 3.62
C PRO A 7 -9.75 6.15 3.83
N ALA A 8 -11.00 5.97 3.40
CA ALA A 8 -11.70 4.69 3.50
C ALA A 8 -11.03 3.59 2.66
N VAL A 9 -10.65 3.92 1.43
CA VAL A 9 -9.94 3.00 0.52
C VAL A 9 -8.56 2.62 1.07
N SER A 10 -7.84 3.61 1.62
CA SER A 10 -6.57 3.39 2.31
C SER A 10 -6.70 2.45 3.51
N LEU A 11 -7.78 2.58 4.29
CA LEU A 11 -8.04 1.73 5.45
C LEU A 11 -8.32 0.28 5.02
N ILE A 12 -9.15 0.07 4.00
CA ILE A 12 -9.45 -1.26 3.45
C ILE A 12 -8.16 -1.95 2.98
N TYR A 13 -7.33 -1.26 2.19
CA TYR A 13 -6.06 -1.84 1.74
C TYR A 13 -5.08 -2.11 2.90
N GLY A 14 -5.05 -1.25 3.92
CA GLY A 14 -4.28 -1.49 5.13
C GLY A 14 -4.72 -2.77 5.86
N VAL A 15 -6.02 -3.00 5.99
CA VAL A 15 -6.59 -4.22 6.59
C VAL A 15 -6.25 -5.46 5.76
N MET A 16 -6.39 -5.39 4.44
CA MET A 16 -6.03 -6.50 3.55
C MET A 16 -4.54 -6.87 3.67
N PHE A 17 -3.67 -5.87 3.71
CA PHE A 17 -2.23 -6.10 3.90
C PHE A 17 -1.92 -6.67 5.28
N ALA A 18 -2.58 -6.18 6.33
CA ALA A 18 -2.44 -6.72 7.68
C ALA A 18 -2.83 -8.20 7.73
N ALA A 19 -3.92 -8.58 7.07
CA ALA A 19 -4.34 -9.97 6.96
C ALA A 19 -3.29 -10.82 6.21
N ALA A 20 -2.70 -10.30 5.14
CA ALA A 20 -1.61 -10.97 4.42
C ALA A 20 -0.38 -11.19 5.31
N VAL A 21 0.05 -10.17 6.07
CA VAL A 21 1.14 -10.30 7.03
C VAL A 21 0.83 -11.36 8.08
N GLN A 22 -0.39 -11.42 8.60
CA GLN A 22 -0.78 -12.42 9.60
C GLN A 22 -0.79 -13.85 9.06
N ASN A 23 -1.07 -14.06 7.78
CA ASN A 23 -1.20 -15.40 7.20
C ASN A 23 0.09 -15.91 6.53
N ILE A 24 1.01 -15.02 6.13
CA ILE A 24 2.23 -15.40 5.41
C ILE A 24 3.44 -15.40 6.37
N ALA A 25 3.96 -16.59 6.67
CA ALA A 25 5.05 -16.78 7.63
C ALA A 25 6.29 -15.93 7.32
N LEU A 26 6.68 -15.83 6.05
CA LEU A 26 7.82 -15.02 5.60
C LEU A 26 7.69 -13.53 5.94
N LEU A 27 6.47 -12.99 5.87
CA LEU A 27 6.22 -11.58 6.21
C LEU A 27 6.32 -11.37 7.73
N ARG A 28 5.82 -12.32 8.54
CA ARG A 28 5.91 -12.20 10.01
C ARG A 28 7.34 -12.22 10.53
N THR A 29 8.22 -12.99 9.89
CA THR A 29 9.59 -13.23 10.39
C THR A 29 10.62 -12.29 9.80
N SER A 30 10.36 -11.69 8.64
CA SER A 30 11.29 -10.77 7.97
C SER A 30 10.69 -9.39 7.80
N GLY A 31 11.22 -8.42 8.56
CA GLY A 31 10.86 -7.01 8.43
C GLY A 31 11.18 -6.47 7.04
N LEU A 32 12.31 -6.89 6.44
CA LEU A 32 12.68 -6.52 5.07
C LEU A 32 11.66 -7.07 4.06
N ALA A 33 11.26 -8.34 4.19
CA ALA A 33 10.23 -8.93 3.32
C ALA A 33 8.90 -8.20 3.46
N THR A 34 8.52 -7.78 4.67
CA THR A 34 7.31 -6.98 4.91
C THR A 34 7.36 -5.62 4.23
N ILE A 35 8.49 -4.92 4.31
CA ILE A 35 8.67 -3.60 3.66
C ILE A 35 8.60 -3.73 2.14
N VAL A 36 9.27 -4.73 1.58
CA VAL A 36 9.24 -5.01 0.13
C VAL A 36 7.82 -5.39 -0.31
N ALA A 37 7.14 -6.29 0.42
CA ALA A 37 5.78 -6.69 0.12
C ALA A 37 4.79 -5.52 0.21
N ALA A 38 4.91 -4.65 1.21
CA ALA A 38 4.07 -3.46 1.34
C ALA A 38 4.27 -2.49 0.17
N THR A 39 5.51 -2.36 -0.30
CA THR A 39 5.88 -1.53 -1.46
C THR A 39 5.27 -2.11 -2.75
N LEU A 40 5.44 -3.41 -2.99
CA LEU A 40 4.86 -4.10 -4.15
C LEU A 40 3.33 -4.06 -4.13
N PHE A 41 2.72 -4.28 -2.97
CA PHE A 41 1.27 -4.21 -2.79
C PHE A 41 0.71 -2.82 -3.13
N ARG A 42 1.41 -1.76 -2.73
CA ARG A 42 1.04 -0.39 -3.07
C ARG A 42 1.16 -0.11 -4.57
N ILE A 43 2.22 -0.60 -5.21
CA ILE A 43 2.40 -0.48 -6.67
C ILE A 43 1.28 -1.22 -7.40
N ALA A 44 0.91 -2.43 -6.95
CA ALA A 44 -0.18 -3.21 -7.54
C ALA A 44 -1.53 -2.47 -7.43
N ILE A 45 -1.85 -1.89 -6.27
CA ILE A 45 -3.06 -1.07 -6.08
C ILE A 45 -3.06 0.13 -7.02
N TRP A 46 -1.91 0.77 -7.23
CA TRP A 46 -1.79 1.89 -8.16
C TRP A 46 -2.10 1.47 -9.60
N PHE A 47 -1.53 0.35 -10.05
CA PHE A 47 -1.83 -0.21 -11.37
C PHE A 47 -3.32 -0.56 -11.53
N VAL A 48 -3.93 -1.19 -10.53
CA VAL A 48 -5.38 -1.49 -10.55
C VAL A 48 -6.20 -0.21 -10.65
N ASN A 49 -5.87 0.82 -9.86
CA ASN A 49 -6.59 2.10 -9.92
C ASN A 49 -6.48 2.76 -11.30
N ILE A 50 -5.34 2.66 -11.99
CA ILE A 50 -5.20 3.24 -13.34
C ILE A 50 -5.89 2.39 -14.39
N ILE A 51 -5.53 1.11 -14.49
CA ILE A 51 -5.93 0.23 -15.60
C ILE A 51 -7.38 -0.19 -15.46
N VAL A 52 -7.82 -0.52 -14.24
CA VAL A 52 -9.14 -1.11 -14.00
C VAL A 52 -10.19 -0.02 -13.71
N LEU A 53 -9.79 1.08 -13.06
CA LEU A 53 -10.75 2.12 -12.68
C LEU A 53 -10.63 3.38 -13.55
N ALA A 54 -9.44 3.98 -13.70
CA ALA A 54 -9.32 5.27 -14.37
C ALA A 54 -9.55 5.20 -15.90
N VAL A 55 -8.93 4.23 -16.59
CA VAL A 55 -9.07 4.05 -18.05
C VAL A 55 -10.51 3.69 -18.44
N PRO A 56 -11.17 2.68 -17.81
CA PRO A 56 -12.51 2.27 -18.24
C PRO A 56 -13.61 3.27 -17.87
N LEU A 57 -13.38 4.10 -16.85
CA LEU A 57 -14.34 5.14 -16.44
C LEU A 57 -14.18 6.46 -17.22
N GLY A 58 -13.32 6.50 -18.23
CA GLY A 58 -13.13 7.70 -19.07
C GLY A 58 -12.60 8.88 -18.26
N ARG A 59 -11.72 8.62 -17.28
CA ARG A 59 -11.17 9.60 -16.34
C ARG A 59 -9.69 9.88 -16.64
N PRO A 60 -9.36 10.58 -17.75
CA PRO A 60 -7.99 10.72 -18.25
C PRO A 60 -7.13 11.71 -17.46
N TRP A 61 -7.59 12.32 -16.37
CA TRP A 61 -6.72 13.22 -15.58
C TRP A 61 -5.47 12.54 -15.05
N PHE A 62 -5.46 11.20 -14.98
CA PHE A 62 -4.27 10.40 -14.69
C PHE A 62 -3.27 10.36 -15.86
N ALA A 63 -3.74 10.60 -17.09
CA ALA A 63 -2.94 10.70 -18.31
C ALA A 63 -2.66 12.17 -18.74
N MET A 64 -3.37 13.15 -18.17
CA MET A 64 -3.23 14.57 -18.53
C MET A 64 -2.13 15.33 -17.74
N GLY A 65 -1.56 14.73 -16.69
CA GLY A 65 -0.41 15.28 -15.96
C GLY A 65 0.85 14.44 -16.14
N PRO A 66 2.05 14.97 -15.85
CA PRO A 66 3.25 14.15 -15.83
C PRO A 66 3.01 12.93 -14.91
N PRO A 67 3.28 11.68 -15.36
CA PRO A 67 2.91 10.48 -14.62
C PRO A 67 3.78 10.25 -13.36
N ILE A 68 4.93 10.94 -13.28
CA ILE A 68 5.96 10.71 -12.27
C ILE A 68 5.56 11.26 -10.89
N PRO A 69 5.07 12.52 -10.74
CA PRO A 69 4.70 13.04 -9.42
C PRO A 69 3.62 12.21 -8.69
N PRO A 70 2.49 11.80 -9.32
CA PRO A 70 1.47 11.00 -8.64
C PRO A 70 1.99 9.62 -8.21
N PHE A 71 2.83 8.98 -9.03
CA PHE A 71 3.46 7.70 -8.71
C PHE A 71 4.38 7.82 -7.49
N ILE A 72 5.24 8.84 -7.44
CA ILE A 72 6.16 9.07 -6.32
C ILE A 72 5.38 9.36 -5.03
N TYR A 73 4.32 10.18 -5.09
CA TYR A 73 3.47 10.43 -3.93
C TYR A 73 2.73 9.16 -3.47
N HIS A 74 2.23 8.35 -4.40
CA HIS A 74 1.51 7.13 -4.04
C HIS A 74 2.45 6.05 -3.53
N ALA A 75 3.65 5.90 -4.10
CA ALA A 75 4.62 4.91 -3.68
C ALA A 75 5.21 5.23 -2.31
N ASN A 76 5.56 6.49 -2.03
CA ASN A 76 6.29 6.86 -0.82
C ASN A 76 5.43 7.11 0.42
N PHE A 77 4.19 7.61 0.27
CA PHE A 77 3.40 8.06 1.43
C PHE A 77 2.49 6.99 2.04
N PHE A 78 2.51 5.75 1.56
CA PHE A 78 1.64 4.70 2.10
C PHE A 78 2.30 3.33 2.22
N GLY A 79 2.98 2.83 1.18
CA GLY A 79 3.59 1.48 1.21
C GLY A 79 4.72 1.36 2.23
N PRO A 80 5.79 2.17 2.12
CA PRO A 80 6.93 2.12 3.04
C PRO A 80 6.56 2.45 4.50
N PRO A 81 5.76 3.48 4.82
CA PRO A 81 5.33 3.74 6.19
C PRO A 81 4.51 2.58 6.80
N LEU A 82 3.63 1.96 6.02
CA LEU A 82 2.84 0.81 6.46
C LEU A 82 3.74 -0.42 6.71
N GLY A 83 4.68 -0.68 5.81
CA GLY A 83 5.69 -1.74 5.96
C GLY A 83 6.58 -1.54 7.19
N LEU A 84 7.04 -0.31 7.41
CA LEU A 84 7.82 0.08 8.60
C LEU A 84 7.01 -0.08 9.89
N TYR A 85 5.74 0.33 9.89
CA TYR A 85 4.85 0.14 11.04
C TYR A 85 4.73 -1.35 11.40
N PHE A 86 4.38 -2.22 10.44
CA PHE A 86 4.26 -3.65 10.72
C PHE A 86 5.61 -4.29 11.11
N ALA A 87 6.70 -3.96 10.43
CA ALA A 87 8.03 -4.46 10.78
C ALA A 87 8.44 -4.06 12.21
N SER A 88 8.12 -2.82 12.64
CA SER A 88 8.40 -2.36 14.00
C SER A 88 7.56 -3.10 15.05
N ARG A 89 6.29 -3.39 14.75
CA ARG A 89 5.38 -4.12 15.66
C ARG A 89 5.77 -5.59 15.80
N LEU A 90 6.18 -6.23 14.70
CA LEU A 90 6.70 -7.61 14.71
C LEU A 90 8.03 -7.70 15.48
N SER A 91 8.94 -6.75 15.26
CA SER A 91 10.22 -6.69 16.01
C SER A 91 10.01 -6.45 17.51
N PHE A 92 9.05 -5.60 17.88
CA PHE A 92 8.70 -5.37 19.28
C PHE A 92 8.15 -6.65 19.92
N SER A 93 7.19 -7.31 19.26
CA SER A 93 6.58 -8.55 19.76
C SER A 93 7.60 -9.68 19.97
N ALA A 94 8.64 -9.76 19.13
CA ALA A 94 9.70 -10.77 19.24
C ALA A 94 10.67 -10.50 20.39
N ARG A 95 10.78 -9.26 20.89
CA ARG A 95 11.64 -8.90 22.04
C ARG A 95 10.94 -9.06 23.38
N SER A 96 9.61 -9.12 23.39
CA SER A 96 8.77 -9.23 24.60
C SER A 96 8.33 -10.65 24.92
N ALA A 97 8.72 -11.64 24.11
CA ALA A 97 8.43 -13.07 24.27
C ALA A 97 9.70 -13.80 24.73
#